data_AF-A0A9D0GAL1-F1
#
_entry.id   AF-A0A9D0GAL1-F1
#
_cell.length_a   1.000
_cell.length_b   1.000
_cell.length_c   1.000
_cell.angle_alpha   90.00
_cell.angle_beta   90.00
_cell.angle_gamma   90.00
#
_symmetry.space_group_name_H-M   'P 1'
#
loop_
_entity.id
_entity.type
_entity.pdbx_description
1 polymer ?
#
loop_
_entity_poly.entity_id
_entity_poly.type
_entity_poly.pdbx_seq_one_letter_code
_entity_poly.pdbx_strand_id
1 'polypeptide(L)'
;MRLRLADGGWLSIYPGHAALIAETEAGPLYYETDAGSGEVLLDAGVLQITGTDQIVVLAMGLEERREAGGDEDGARFAHGRLAAHLMAALRATSGSGGAGEPDRCAERGHGVNEPVVASTG
;
A
#
# COMPACT_ATOMS: atom_id res chain seq x y z
N MET A 1 -20.65 3.16 -12.28
CA MET A 1 -19.90 4.14 -11.47
C MET A 1 -19.49 5.32 -12.35
N ARG A 2 -19.29 6.51 -11.78
CA ARG A 2 -18.84 7.70 -12.50
C ARG A 2 -17.98 8.59 -11.62
N LEU A 3 -16.90 9.13 -12.17
CA LEU A 3 -15.98 10.07 -11.49
C LEU A 3 -15.31 11.02 -12.48
N ARG A 4 -14.53 11.96 -11.95
CA ARG A 4 -13.77 12.94 -12.74
C ARG A 4 -12.28 12.59 -12.80
N LEU A 5 -11.71 12.70 -14.00
CA LEU A 5 -10.29 12.47 -14.25
C LEU A 5 -9.52 13.78 -14.10
N ALA A 6 -8.20 13.68 -13.92
CA ALA A 6 -7.32 14.84 -13.76
C ALA A 6 -7.27 15.77 -14.99
N ASP A 7 -7.73 15.31 -16.17
CA ASP A 7 -7.93 16.14 -17.37
C ASP A 7 -9.22 16.97 -17.34
N GLY A 8 -9.99 16.88 -16.25
CA GLY A 8 -11.27 17.56 -16.03
C GLY A 8 -12.47 16.86 -16.68
N GLY A 9 -12.24 15.75 -17.38
CA GLY A 9 -13.26 14.93 -18.04
C GLY A 9 -13.99 13.99 -17.09
N TRP A 10 -15.24 13.65 -17.42
CA TRP A 10 -16.00 12.65 -16.70
C TRP A 10 -15.80 11.26 -17.31
N LEU A 11 -15.54 10.27 -16.47
CA LEU A 11 -15.47 8.86 -16.85
C LEU A 11 -16.63 8.10 -16.22
N SER A 12 -17.47 7.50 -17.06
CA SER A 12 -18.51 6.55 -16.64
C SER A 12 -18.04 5.13 -16.93
N ILE A 13 -18.07 4.28 -15.91
CA ILE A 13 -17.64 2.89 -15.98
C ILE A 13 -18.84 1.99 -15.75
N TYR A 14 -19.07 1.12 -16.73
CA TYR A 14 -20.09 0.08 -16.75
C TYR A 14 -19.41 -1.30 -16.69
N PRO A 15 -20.15 -2.38 -16.33
CA PRO A 15 -19.60 -3.73 -16.36
C PRO A 15 -18.95 -4.08 -17.71
N GLY A 16 -17.77 -4.73 -17.67
CA GLY A 16 -17.01 -5.07 -18.88
C GLY A 16 -16.20 -3.91 -19.49
N HIS A 17 -15.96 -2.82 -18.74
CA HIS A 17 -15.12 -1.72 -19.20
C HIS A 17 -13.69 -2.19 -19.49
N ALA A 18 -13.07 -1.63 -20.53
CA ALA A 18 -11.69 -1.95 -20.88
C ALA A 18 -10.72 -1.58 -19.74
N ALA A 19 -9.62 -2.33 -19.65
CA ALA A 19 -8.56 -2.04 -18.69
C ALA A 19 -7.99 -0.63 -18.91
N LEU A 20 -7.79 0.10 -17.81
CA LEU A 20 -7.39 1.50 -17.82
C LEU A 20 -6.63 1.82 -16.54
N ILE A 21 -5.60 2.67 -16.64
CA ILE A 21 -4.99 3.35 -15.50
C ILE A 21 -5.07 4.85 -15.79
N ALA A 22 -5.59 5.62 -14.85
CA ALA A 22 -5.78 7.06 -15.00
C ALA A 22 -5.66 7.79 -13.66
N GLU A 23 -5.27 9.06 -13.71
CA GLU A 23 -5.28 9.96 -12.56
C GLU A 23 -6.68 10.56 -12.36
N THR A 24 -7.11 10.68 -11.10
CA THR A 24 -8.43 11.20 -10.72
C THR A 24 -8.32 12.60 -10.13
N GLU A 25 -9.27 13.46 -10.46
CA GLU A 25 -9.43 14.76 -9.81
C GLU A 25 -10.13 14.57 -8.45
N ALA A 26 -9.83 15.43 -7.48
CA ALA A 26 -10.60 15.48 -6.24
C ALA A 26 -12.06 15.85 -6.54
N GLY A 27 -13.01 15.11 -5.98
CA GLY A 27 -14.42 15.32 -6.25
C GLY A 27 -15.28 14.08 -6.02
N PRO A 28 -16.55 14.13 -6.47
CA PRO A 28 -17.50 13.07 -6.19
C PRO A 28 -17.28 11.85 -7.10
N LEU A 29 -17.30 10.67 -6.49
CA LEU A 29 -17.53 9.39 -7.14
C LEU A 29 -18.97 8.98 -6.90
N TYR A 30 -19.70 8.79 -7.99
CA TYR A 30 -21.07 8.27 -7.99
C TYR A 30 -21.04 6.78 -8.28
N TYR A 31 -21.79 6.01 -7.49
CA TYR A 31 -21.93 4.58 -7.69
C TYR A 31 -23.39 4.15 -7.62
N GLU A 32 -23.65 3.02 -8.27
CA GLU A 32 -24.94 2.35 -8.28
C GLU A 32 -24.67 0.86 -8.05
N THR A 33 -25.41 0.27 -7.13
CA THR A 33 -25.38 -1.15 -6.78
C THR A 33 -26.81 -1.67 -6.63
N ASP A 34 -26.98 -2.98 -6.53
CA ASP A 34 -28.29 -3.58 -6.24
C ASP A 34 -28.89 -3.12 -4.90
N ALA A 35 -28.04 -2.66 -3.96
CA ALA A 35 -28.47 -2.13 -2.67
C ALA A 35 -28.90 -0.65 -2.73
N GLY A 36 -28.60 0.06 -3.82
CA GLY A 36 -28.90 1.48 -4.00
C GLY A 36 -27.77 2.26 -4.68
N SER A 37 -27.98 3.56 -4.82
CA SER A 37 -27.01 4.53 -5.34
C SER A 37 -26.45 5.40 -4.22
N GLY A 38 -25.27 5.97 -4.45
CA GLY A 38 -24.61 6.82 -3.48
C GLY A 38 -23.47 7.65 -4.05
N GLU A 39 -22.91 8.50 -3.18
CA GLU A 39 -21.78 9.38 -3.48
C GLU A 39 -20.69 9.22 -2.44
N VAL A 40 -19.44 9.25 -2.90
CA VAL A 40 -18.26 9.34 -2.04
C VAL A 40 -17.37 10.46 -2.53
N LEU A 41 -16.97 11.37 -1.64
CA LEU A 41 -15.98 12.39 -1.95
C LEU A 41 -14.59 11.77 -1.86
N LEU A 42 -13.84 11.89 -2.96
CA LEU A 42 -12.47 11.41 -3.10
C LEU A 42 -11.51 12.59 -3.16
N ASP A 43 -10.36 12.44 -2.52
CA ASP A 43 -9.19 13.23 -2.88
C ASP A 43 -8.63 12.79 -4.25
N ALA A 44 -7.76 13.61 -4.82
CA ALA A 44 -7.02 13.25 -6.03
C ALA A 44 -6.21 11.96 -5.83
N GLY A 45 -6.11 11.16 -6.88
CA GLY A 45 -5.61 9.79 -6.76
C GLY A 45 -5.41 9.07 -8.08
N VAL A 46 -5.38 7.75 -8.02
CA VAL A 46 -5.19 6.87 -9.18
C VAL A 46 -6.33 5.86 -9.26
N LEU A 47 -6.95 5.78 -10.42
CA LEU A 47 -7.90 4.76 -10.82
C LEU A 47 -7.17 3.66 -11.60
N GLN A 48 -7.44 2.41 -11.24
CA GLN A 48 -7.03 1.23 -11.98
C GLN A 48 -8.23 0.33 -12.25
N ILE A 49 -8.43 -0.03 -13.52
CA ILE A 49 -9.40 -1.02 -13.97
C ILE A 49 -8.62 -2.20 -14.55
N THR A 50 -8.83 -3.38 -13.98
CA THR A 50 -8.18 -4.64 -14.37
C THR A 50 -9.21 -5.73 -14.65
N GLY A 51 -8.95 -6.56 -15.67
CA GLY A 51 -9.91 -7.57 -16.10
C GLY A 51 -11.24 -6.95 -16.57
N THR A 52 -12.34 -7.66 -16.40
CA THR A 52 -13.69 -7.17 -16.76
C THR A 52 -14.42 -6.43 -15.64
N ASP A 53 -14.11 -6.70 -14.36
CA ASP A 53 -14.95 -6.26 -13.24
C ASP A 53 -14.16 -5.83 -12.00
N GLN A 54 -12.82 -5.72 -12.07
CA GLN A 54 -12.02 -5.25 -10.95
C GLN A 54 -11.67 -3.77 -11.13
N ILE A 55 -12.13 -2.95 -10.18
CA ILE A 55 -11.89 -1.52 -10.15
C ILE A 55 -11.28 -1.18 -8.80
N VAL A 56 -10.15 -0.48 -8.82
CA VAL A 56 -9.43 -0.01 -7.64
C VAL A 56 -9.22 1.49 -7.76
N VAL A 57 -9.60 2.24 -6.73
CA VAL A 57 -9.29 3.66 -6.60
C VAL A 57 -8.40 3.84 -5.39
N LEU A 58 -7.21 4.38 -5.60
CA LEU A 58 -6.28 4.77 -4.53
C LEU A 58 -6.34 6.29 -4.35
N ALA A 59 -6.90 6.74 -3.22
CA ALA A 59 -6.99 8.15 -2.85
C ALA A 59 -6.43 8.37 -1.43
N MET A 60 -5.93 9.58 -1.17
CA MET A 60 -5.35 9.96 0.14
C MET A 60 -6.42 10.09 1.24
N GLY A 61 -7.65 10.46 0.85
CA GLY A 61 -8.79 10.64 1.73
C GLY A 61 -10.09 10.17 1.08
N LEU A 62 -11.04 9.76 1.91
CA LEU A 62 -12.36 9.25 1.52
C LEU A 62 -13.40 9.77 2.52
N GLU A 63 -14.39 10.53 2.05
CA GLU A 63 -15.55 10.90 2.84
C GLU A 63 -16.83 10.35 2.22
N GLU A 64 -17.46 9.39 2.89
CA GLU A 64 -18.69 8.77 2.41
C GLU A 64 -19.90 9.67 2.75
N ARG A 65 -20.65 10.06 1.72
CA ARG A 65 -21.91 10.78 1.88
C ARG A 65 -23.04 9.85 1.44
N ARG A 66 -23.59 9.09 2.39
CA ARG A 66 -24.84 8.34 2.16
C ARG A 66 -26.03 9.27 2.28
N GLU A 67 -27.00 9.12 1.39
CA GLU A 67 -28.37 9.54 1.69
C GLU A 67 -28.89 8.68 2.83
N ALA A 68 -29.47 9.32 3.87
CA ALA A 68 -29.80 8.67 5.14
C ALA A 68 -30.81 7.52 4.96
N GLY A 69 -30.31 6.29 5.08
CA GLY A 69 -31.14 5.08 5.06
C GLY A 69 -30.32 3.80 5.16
N GLY A 70 -29.79 3.46 6.35
CA GLY A 70 -29.27 2.11 6.64
C GLY A 70 -28.09 2.04 7.61
N ASP A 71 -28.40 1.63 8.84
CA ASP A 71 -27.59 1.04 9.93
C ASP A 71 -26.17 1.62 10.21
N GLU A 72 -26.08 2.39 11.31
CA GLU A 72 -24.89 3.13 11.73
C GLU A 72 -23.81 2.27 12.43
N ASP A 73 -24.04 0.96 12.59
CA ASP A 73 -23.12 0.07 13.32
C ASP A 73 -21.95 -0.49 12.49
N GLY A 74 -22.02 -0.40 11.15
CA GLY A 74 -20.97 -0.93 10.24
C GLY A 74 -19.71 -0.08 10.12
N ALA A 75 -19.78 1.21 10.48
CA ALA A 75 -18.71 2.18 10.19
C ALA A 75 -17.53 2.11 11.17
N ARG A 76 -17.72 1.60 12.39
CA ARG A 76 -16.71 1.66 13.45
C ARG A 76 -15.57 0.63 13.31
N PHE A 77 -15.73 -0.38 12.45
CA PHE A 77 -14.78 -1.50 12.31
C PHE A 77 -14.30 -1.77 10.88
N ALA A 78 -14.62 -0.91 9.90
CA ALA A 78 -14.39 -1.19 8.47
C ALA A 78 -12.92 -1.43 8.07
N HIS A 79 -11.95 -0.92 8.85
CA HIS A 79 -10.52 -0.99 8.50
C HIS A 79 -9.65 -1.77 9.50
N GLY A 80 -10.25 -2.55 10.41
CA GLY A 80 -9.50 -3.24 11.48
C GLY A 80 -8.37 -4.15 10.98
N ARG A 81 -8.61 -4.89 9.88
CA ARG A 81 -7.60 -5.77 9.27
C ARG A 81 -6.41 -4.98 8.68
N LEU A 82 -6.69 -3.88 7.97
CA LEU A 82 -5.65 -3.04 7.36
C LEU A 82 -4.80 -2.38 8.44
N ALA A 83 -5.46 -1.81 9.46
CA ALA A 83 -4.78 -1.17 10.58
C ALA A 83 -3.85 -2.15 11.34
N ALA A 84 -4.33 -3.37 11.59
CA ALA A 84 -3.52 -4.40 12.23
C ALA A 84 -2.28 -4.77 11.41
N HIS A 85 -2.41 -4.89 10.08
CA HIS A 85 -1.28 -5.18 9.20
C HIS A 85 -0.27 -4.02 9.15
N LEU A 86 -0.74 -2.78 9.05
CA LEU A 86 0.14 -1.61 9.04
C LEU A 86 0.95 -1.52 10.33
N MET A 87 0.30 -1.71 11.48
CA MET A 87 0.97 -1.67 12.79
C MET A 87 1.98 -2.80 12.95
N ALA A 88 1.70 -3.99 12.39
CA ALA A 88 2.67 -5.09 12.38
C ALA A 88 3.91 -4.77 11.52
N ALA A 89 3.70 -4.19 10.33
CA ALA A 89 4.79 -3.79 9.44
C ALA A 89 5.68 -2.69 10.05
N LEU A 90 5.07 -1.67 10.67
CA LEU A 90 5.79 -0.59 11.37
C LEU A 90 6.65 -1.11 12.52
N ARG A 91 6.17 -2.10 13.29
CA ARG A 91 6.94 -2.73 14.36
C ARG A 91 8.13 -3.52 13.83
N ALA A 92 7.96 -4.23 12.71
CA ALA A 92 9.03 -5.01 12.09
C ALA A 92 10.18 -4.12 11.57
N THR A 93 9.87 -2.96 10.98
CA THR A 93 10.92 -2.01 10.53
C THR A 93 11.57 -1.25 11.68
N SER A 94 10.84 -0.99 12.77
CA SER A 94 11.38 -0.30 13.96
C SER A 94 12.28 -1.19 14.82
N GLY A 95 12.16 -2.52 14.68
CA GLY A 95 12.99 -3.50 15.39
C GLY A 95 14.33 -3.82 14.72
N SER A 96 14.60 -3.31 13.51
CA SER A 96 15.85 -3.64 12.78
C SER A 96 17.01 -2.66 13.05
N GLY A 97 16.86 -1.74 14.01
CA GLY A 97 17.82 -0.68 14.32
C GLY A 97 18.72 -0.93 15.53
N GLY A 98 19.11 -2.19 15.83
CA GLY A 98 20.03 -2.44 16.94
C GLY A 98 20.42 -3.90 17.15
N ALA A 99 21.45 -4.36 16.42
CA ALA A 99 22.20 -5.56 16.78
C ALA A 99 23.67 -5.41 16.35
N GLY A 100 24.44 -4.78 17.24
CA GLY A 100 25.85 -5.05 17.57
C GLY A 100 26.85 -5.30 16.45
N GLU A 101 27.64 -4.29 16.14
CA GLU A 101 29.01 -4.45 15.64
C GLU A 101 29.97 -4.49 16.84
N PRO A 102 30.62 -5.63 17.16
CA PRO A 102 31.86 -5.61 17.89
C PRO A 102 33.03 -5.48 16.91
N ASP A 103 33.47 -4.24 16.77
CA ASP A 103 34.82 -3.84 16.40
C ASP A 103 35.89 -4.75 17.03
N ARG A 104 36.66 -5.46 16.20
CA ARG A 104 37.99 -5.98 16.53
C ARG A 104 38.90 -6.05 15.30
N CYS A 105 39.47 -4.91 14.94
CA CYS A 105 40.76 -4.84 14.26
C CYS A 105 41.74 -3.98 15.07
N ALA A 106 42.74 -4.61 15.72
CA ALA A 106 44.12 -4.12 15.88
C ALA A 106 44.90 -5.06 16.82
N GLU A 107 45.74 -5.96 16.28
CA GLU A 107 47.21 -5.80 16.16
C GLU A 107 48.01 -6.14 17.44
N ARG A 108 48.86 -7.17 17.33
CA ARG A 108 50.31 -7.10 17.65
C ARG A 108 50.98 -8.42 17.30
N GLY A 109 51.84 -8.39 16.28
CA GLY A 109 52.82 -9.43 16.01
C GLY A 109 54.09 -9.25 16.83
N HIS A 110 54.72 -10.36 17.24
CA HIS A 110 56.17 -10.53 17.32
C HIS A 110 56.47 -11.95 17.87
N GLY A 111 57.29 -12.74 17.17
CA GLY A 111 57.74 -14.03 17.70
C GLY A 111 58.31 -15.01 16.67
N VAL A 112 59.44 -14.63 16.08
CA VAL A 112 60.41 -15.43 15.30
C VAL A 112 60.65 -16.85 15.84
N ASN A 113 60.73 -17.88 14.98
CA ASN A 113 61.99 -18.57 14.60
C ASN A 113 61.77 -19.71 13.56
N GLU A 114 62.71 -19.81 12.61
CA GLU A 114 62.88 -20.70 11.44
C GLU A 114 63.24 -22.20 11.78
N PRO A 115 63.71 -23.07 10.86
CA PRO A 115 63.26 -23.45 9.50
C PRO A 115 63.22 -25.00 9.25
N VAL A 116 62.75 -25.37 8.04
CA VAL A 116 63.14 -26.52 7.16
C VAL A 116 63.21 -27.96 7.71
N VAL A 117 62.44 -28.88 7.10
CA VAL A 117 62.95 -30.12 6.47
C VAL A 117 61.92 -30.70 5.49
N ALA A 118 62.43 -31.26 4.41
CA ALA A 118 61.75 -31.80 3.25
C ALA A 118 61.42 -33.30 3.38
N SER A 119 60.82 -33.84 2.29
CA SER A 119 60.71 -35.25 1.88
C SER A 119 59.47 -36.01 2.36
N THR A 120 58.88 -36.96 1.65
CA THR A 120 58.89 -37.50 0.27
C THR A 120 57.90 -38.68 0.33
N GLY A 121 57.17 -38.99 -0.74
CA GLY A 121 56.56 -40.32 -0.92
C GLY A 121 55.13 -40.31 -1.44
#